data_AF-A0A7Z3HUQ8-F1
#
_entry.id   AF-A0A7Z3HUQ8-F1
#
_cell.length_a   1.000
_cell.length_b   1.000
_cell.length_c   1.000
_cell.angle_alpha   90.00
_cell.angle_beta   90.00
_cell.angle_gamma   90.00
#
_symmetry.space_group_name_H-M   'P 1'
#
loop_
_entity.id
_entity.type
_entity.pdbx_description
1 polymer ?
#
loop_
_entity_poly.entity_id
_entity_poly.type
_entity_poly.pdbx_seq_one_letter_code
_entity_poly.pdbx_strand_id
1 'polypeptide(L)'
;MFNNWKIRTVLIDYNKIISLKEIQAELLALAEQDKILARKLILDRTKVEVAKFIKEFKINRIFILGNYCSLYSGLFDPISWRQLIIEAIIKIVDNNPAIHLLGICGSLQEIMDMKGIEILNVVNFINDERKQKLYLGFASDQQQENVPLQQIKIIPNSYLAKIVAKFLPSDKNGWFSTCVPSVCSRVVSNTFKNRRKLELLGYKVAAFSSNGVIEAIEDKHGNIFFQNYPEALIVKSDRRCYSLSYKACYISTLVTMAIINDFLHRV
;
A
#
# COMPACT_ATOMS: atom_id res chain seq x y z
N MET A 1 5.58 5.84 14.40
CA MET A 1 4.44 6.65 13.92
C MET A 1 3.25 6.64 14.89
N PHE A 2 2.75 5.48 15.29
CA PHE A 2 1.45 5.40 15.98
C PHE A 2 1.45 5.58 17.51
N ASN A 3 2.60 5.53 18.18
CA ASN A 3 2.67 5.62 19.65
C ASN A 3 2.05 6.93 20.20
N ASN A 4 2.07 8.01 19.43
CA ASN A 4 1.51 9.30 19.82
C ASN A 4 -0.02 9.36 19.72
N TRP A 5 -0.68 8.31 19.20
CA TRP A 5 -2.12 8.27 18.94
C TRP A 5 -2.91 7.50 20.01
N LYS A 6 -2.28 7.16 21.14
CA LYS A 6 -2.89 6.38 22.24
C LYS A 6 -3.48 5.04 21.78
N ILE A 7 -2.91 4.44 20.74
CA ILE A 7 -3.30 3.11 20.26
C ILE A 7 -2.31 2.05 20.73
N ARG A 8 -2.82 0.85 21.03
CA ARG A 8 -1.96 -0.32 21.25
C ARG A 8 -1.44 -0.81 19.89
N THR A 9 -0.14 -0.69 19.67
CA THR A 9 0.51 -1.20 18.45
C THR A 9 1.06 -2.60 18.72
N VAL A 10 0.76 -3.54 17.83
CA VAL A 10 1.33 -4.90 17.84
C VAL A 10 2.11 -5.07 16.54
N LEU A 11 3.39 -5.40 16.64
CA LEU A 11 4.21 -5.69 15.47
C LEU A 11 4.02 -7.16 15.08
N ILE A 12 3.71 -7.38 13.82
CA ILE A 12 3.65 -8.72 13.25
C ILE A 12 5.06 -9.11 12.79
N ASP A 13 5.66 -10.06 13.50
CA ASP A 13 6.84 -10.78 13.04
C ASP A 13 6.36 -12.06 12.33
N TYR A 14 6.54 -12.10 11.01
CA TYR A 14 6.10 -13.22 10.18
C TYR A 14 6.69 -14.57 10.63
N ASN A 15 7.90 -14.55 11.19
CA ASN A 15 8.56 -15.76 11.69
C ASN A 15 8.01 -16.24 13.04
N LYS A 16 7.25 -15.40 13.75
CA LYS A 16 6.63 -15.75 15.05
C LYS A 16 5.18 -16.18 14.95
N ILE A 17 4.43 -15.66 13.96
CA ILE A 17 3.03 -16.07 13.74
C ILE A 17 2.96 -17.52 13.24
N ILE A 18 3.96 -17.94 12.47
CA ILE A 18 3.98 -19.24 11.85
C ILE A 18 5.28 -19.93 12.25
N SER A 19 5.22 -21.15 12.81
CA SER A 19 6.38 -22.04 12.91
C SER A 19 6.72 -22.52 11.49
N LEU A 20 7.32 -21.63 10.70
CA LEU A 20 7.52 -21.80 9.26
C LEU A 20 8.39 -23.01 8.93
N LYS A 21 9.29 -23.40 9.85
CA LYS A 21 10.12 -24.59 9.70
C LYS A 21 9.31 -25.88 9.71
N GLU A 22 8.29 -25.97 10.56
CA GLU A 22 7.40 -27.14 10.64
C GLU A 22 6.51 -27.23 9.41
N ILE A 23 5.91 -26.11 9.00
CA ILE A 23 5.09 -26.03 7.78
C ILE A 23 5.92 -26.39 6.54
N GLN A 24 7.15 -25.89 6.44
CA GLN A 24 8.01 -26.12 5.29
C GLN A 24 8.49 -27.58 5.19
N ALA A 25 8.84 -28.22 6.30
CA ALA A 25 9.27 -29.62 6.30
C ALA A 25 8.14 -30.58 5.87
N GLU A 26 6.92 -30.37 6.38
CA GLU A 26 5.75 -31.19 6.03
C GLU A 26 5.30 -30.99 4.57
N LEU A 27 5.50 -29.79 4.01
CA LEU A 27 5.01 -29.43 2.67
C LEU A 27 6.04 -29.56 1.56
N LEU A 28 7.35 -29.55 1.86
CA LEU A 28 8.39 -29.87 0.87
C LEU A 28 8.16 -31.27 0.28
N ALA A 29 7.74 -32.23 1.11
CA ALA A 29 7.36 -33.58 0.67
C ALA A 29 6.14 -33.60 -0.29
N LEU A 30 5.22 -32.63 -0.18
CA LEU A 30 4.02 -32.50 -1.04
C LEU A 30 4.28 -31.66 -2.30
N ALA A 31 5.16 -30.66 -2.21
CA ALA A 31 5.47 -29.71 -3.28
C ALA A 31 6.27 -30.31 -4.43
N GLU A 32 6.98 -31.42 -4.19
CA GLU A 32 7.64 -32.22 -5.23
C GLU A 32 6.64 -32.84 -6.21
N GLN A 33 5.37 -33.00 -5.80
CA GLN A 33 4.31 -33.63 -6.60
C GLN A 33 3.35 -32.60 -7.22
N ASP A 34 2.89 -31.60 -6.45
CA ASP A 34 1.98 -30.55 -6.94
C ASP A 34 2.22 -29.20 -6.23
N LYS A 35 2.85 -28.27 -6.96
CA LYS A 35 3.16 -26.92 -6.45
C LYS A 35 1.93 -26.05 -6.20
N ILE A 36 0.85 -26.22 -6.97
CA ILE A 36 -0.37 -25.41 -6.84
C ILE A 36 -1.10 -25.85 -5.57
N LEU A 37 -1.27 -27.16 -5.39
CA LEU A 37 -1.89 -27.72 -4.19
C LEU A 37 -1.09 -27.37 -2.94
N ALA A 38 0.23 -27.52 -2.97
CA ALA A 38 1.09 -27.14 -1.85
C ALA A 38 0.93 -25.66 -1.46
N ARG A 39 0.92 -24.73 -2.44
CA ARG A 39 0.69 -23.30 -2.17
C ARG A 39 -0.68 -23.07 -1.51
N LYS A 40 -1.72 -23.73 -2.00
CA LYS A 40 -3.08 -23.60 -1.45
C LYS A 40 -3.12 -24.03 0.01
N LEU A 41 -2.56 -25.20 0.33
CA LEU A 41 -2.51 -25.74 1.69
C LEU A 41 -1.70 -24.84 2.64
N ILE A 42 -0.53 -24.35 2.19
CA ILE A 42 0.28 -23.39 2.95
C ILE A 42 -0.52 -22.15 3.28
N LEU A 43 -1.21 -21.59 2.29
CA LEU A 43 -2.00 -20.38 2.48
C LEU A 43 -3.19 -20.61 3.41
N ASP A 44 -3.88 -21.75 3.30
CA ASP A 44 -5.01 -22.06 4.17
C ASP A 44 -4.57 -22.20 5.63
N ARG A 45 -3.43 -22.85 5.90
CA ARG A 45 -2.83 -22.90 7.26
C ARG A 45 -2.37 -21.53 7.73
N THR A 46 -1.71 -20.75 6.86
CA THR A 46 -1.29 -19.37 7.16
C THR A 46 -2.48 -18.50 7.56
N LYS A 47 -3.62 -18.62 6.86
CA LYS A 47 -4.86 -17.90 7.21
C LYS A 47 -5.36 -18.25 8.60
N VAL A 48 -5.31 -19.52 9.00
CA VAL A 48 -5.74 -19.95 10.34
C VAL A 48 -4.87 -19.30 11.42
N GLU A 49 -3.53 -19.35 11.27
CA GLU A 49 -2.61 -18.77 12.25
C GLU A 49 -2.72 -17.24 12.32
N VAL A 50 -2.82 -16.57 11.16
CA VAL A 50 -3.03 -15.11 11.11
C VAL A 50 -4.37 -14.72 11.73
N ALA A 51 -5.45 -15.47 11.48
CA ALA A 51 -6.76 -15.21 12.08
C ALA A 51 -6.73 -15.40 13.61
N LYS A 52 -6.04 -16.44 14.09
CA LYS A 52 -5.84 -16.69 15.51
C LYS A 52 -5.08 -15.54 16.17
N PHE A 53 -3.98 -15.09 15.56
CA PHE A 53 -3.19 -13.95 16.02
C PHE A 53 -4.04 -12.66 16.09
N ILE A 54 -4.77 -12.35 15.01
CA ILE A 54 -5.68 -11.19 14.96
C ILE A 54 -6.70 -11.23 16.11
N LYS A 55 -7.29 -12.41 16.36
CA LYS A 55 -8.29 -12.60 17.42
C LYS A 55 -7.67 -12.45 18.82
N GLU A 56 -6.53 -13.09 19.08
CA GLU A 56 -5.82 -13.06 20.36
C GLU A 56 -5.45 -11.63 20.77
N PHE A 57 -4.91 -10.87 19.81
CA PHE A 57 -4.50 -9.48 20.04
C PHE A 57 -5.63 -8.46 19.82
N LYS A 58 -6.84 -8.90 19.48
CA LYS A 58 -8.02 -8.06 19.19
C LYS A 58 -7.73 -6.98 18.15
N ILE A 59 -7.02 -7.35 17.08
CA ILE A 59 -6.59 -6.44 16.02
C ILE A 59 -7.78 -6.10 15.11
N ASN A 60 -8.07 -4.81 14.97
CA ASN A 60 -9.09 -4.28 14.04
C ASN A 60 -8.51 -3.26 13.04
N ARG A 61 -7.21 -2.98 13.12
CA ARG A 61 -6.45 -2.10 12.21
C ARG A 61 -5.19 -2.82 11.78
N ILE A 62 -5.01 -2.99 10.48
CA ILE A 62 -3.81 -3.57 9.91
C ILE A 62 -3.17 -2.54 9.00
N PHE A 63 -1.89 -2.25 9.26
CA PHE A 63 -1.10 -1.32 8.48
C PHE A 63 0.04 -2.08 7.81
N ILE A 64 0.07 -2.08 6.48
CA ILE A 64 1.08 -2.80 5.70
C ILE A 64 1.98 -1.78 5.01
N LEU A 65 3.22 -1.71 5.47
CA LEU A 65 4.26 -0.92 4.82
C LEU A 65 4.74 -1.59 3.54
N GLY A 66 5.12 -0.75 2.57
CA GLY A 66 5.86 -1.20 1.40
C GLY A 66 7.22 -1.75 1.82
N ASN A 67 7.63 -2.85 1.21
CA ASN A 67 9.00 -3.34 1.34
C ASN A 67 9.88 -2.68 0.27
N TYR A 68 11.10 -2.28 0.65
CA TYR A 68 12.12 -1.81 -0.30
C TYR A 68 12.75 -2.96 -1.11
N CYS A 69 12.48 -4.21 -0.72
CA CYS A 69 12.97 -5.39 -1.42
C CYS A 69 12.03 -5.81 -2.56
N SER A 70 12.28 -5.28 -3.76
CA SER A 70 12.34 -6.04 -5.02
C SER A 70 12.59 -5.09 -6.19
N LEU A 71 13.71 -4.37 -6.14
CA LEU A 71 14.30 -3.81 -7.36
C LEU A 71 14.74 -4.94 -8.32
N TYR A 72 14.87 -6.19 -7.85
CA TYR A 72 15.45 -7.30 -8.62
C TYR A 72 14.97 -8.72 -8.27
N SER A 73 13.83 -8.95 -7.59
CA SER A 73 13.28 -10.32 -7.54
C SER A 73 12.39 -10.51 -8.76
N GLY A 74 12.86 -11.30 -9.73
CA GLY A 74 12.07 -11.69 -10.89
C GLY A 74 10.72 -12.30 -10.48
N LEU A 75 9.81 -12.37 -11.45
CA LEU A 75 8.46 -12.94 -11.37
C LEU A 75 8.36 -14.39 -10.83
N PHE A 76 9.45 -14.99 -10.34
CA PHE A 76 9.60 -16.39 -9.96
C PHE A 76 10.53 -16.66 -8.77
N ASP A 77 10.78 -15.70 -7.87
CA ASP A 77 11.42 -16.03 -6.59
C ASP A 77 10.47 -16.91 -5.74
N PRO A 78 10.98 -17.89 -4.96
CA PRO A 78 10.15 -18.68 -4.06
C PRO A 78 9.35 -17.72 -3.16
N ILE A 79 8.04 -17.93 -3.13
CA ILE A 79 7.05 -17.05 -2.51
C ILE A 79 7.59 -16.49 -1.20
N SER A 80 7.86 -15.18 -1.15
CA SER A 80 8.32 -14.58 0.10
C SER A 80 7.25 -14.75 1.16
N TRP A 81 7.63 -15.12 2.39
CA TRP A 81 6.67 -15.31 3.50
C TRP A 81 5.75 -14.11 3.71
N ARG A 82 6.29 -12.93 3.44
CA ARG A 82 5.54 -11.68 3.44
C ARG A 82 4.36 -11.72 2.46
N GLN A 83 4.54 -12.25 1.25
CA GLN A 83 3.47 -12.41 0.25
C GLN A 83 2.36 -13.34 0.76
N LEU A 84 2.70 -14.48 1.38
CA LEU A 84 1.71 -15.40 1.96
C LEU A 84 0.92 -14.76 3.10
N ILE A 85 1.61 -14.06 4.01
CA ILE A 85 0.96 -13.38 5.13
C ILE A 85 0.03 -12.27 4.63
N ILE A 86 0.47 -11.46 3.65
CA ILE A 86 -0.40 -10.43 3.06
C ILE A 86 -1.60 -11.06 2.37
N GLU A 87 -1.40 -12.11 1.56
CA GLU A 87 -2.51 -12.80 0.91
C GLU A 87 -3.52 -13.34 1.95
N ALA A 88 -3.03 -13.89 3.06
CA ALA A 88 -3.86 -14.33 4.18
C ALA A 88 -4.61 -13.18 4.84
N ILE A 89 -3.94 -12.07 5.16
CA ILE A 89 -4.54 -10.86 5.73
C ILE A 89 -5.65 -10.33 4.82
N ILE A 90 -5.38 -10.21 3.51
CA ILE A 90 -6.37 -9.72 2.54
C ILE A 90 -7.59 -10.62 2.52
N LYS A 91 -7.42 -11.95 2.50
CA LYS A 91 -8.55 -12.89 2.54
C LYS A 91 -9.34 -12.83 3.85
N ILE A 92 -8.71 -12.48 4.97
CA ILE A 92 -9.38 -12.29 6.26
C ILE A 92 -10.17 -10.98 6.26
N VAL A 93 -9.56 -9.88 5.83
CA VAL A 93 -10.17 -8.54 5.75
C VAL A 93 -11.32 -8.51 4.73
N ASP A 94 -11.15 -9.13 3.56
CA ASP A 94 -12.18 -9.22 2.50
C ASP A 94 -13.51 -9.80 3.04
N ASN A 95 -13.43 -10.69 4.03
CA ASN A 95 -14.54 -11.37 4.68
C ASN A 95 -14.94 -10.77 6.04
N ASN A 96 -14.24 -9.74 6.52
CA ASN A 96 -14.48 -9.13 7.82
C ASN A 96 -14.37 -7.59 7.73
N PRO A 97 -15.47 -6.88 7.43
CA PRO A 97 -15.46 -5.43 7.27
C PRO A 97 -15.11 -4.65 8.56
N ALA A 98 -15.14 -5.30 9.73
CA ALA A 98 -14.76 -4.69 11.00
C ALA A 98 -13.23 -4.52 11.15
N ILE A 99 -12.44 -5.17 10.30
CA ILE A 99 -10.98 -4.97 10.24
C ILE A 99 -10.68 -4.01 9.09
N HIS A 100 -10.03 -2.90 9.39
CA HIS A 100 -9.60 -1.94 8.39
C HIS A 100 -8.15 -2.12 8.03
N LEU A 101 -7.85 -1.85 6.77
CA LEU A 101 -6.55 -2.02 6.17
C LEU A 101 -6.07 -0.70 5.55
N LEU A 102 -4.81 -0.37 5.79
CA LEU A 102 -4.10 0.70 5.11
C LEU A 102 -2.81 0.14 4.53
N GLY A 103 -2.66 0.23 3.21
CA GLY A 103 -1.47 -0.22 2.50
C GLY A 103 -0.69 0.96 1.90
N ILE A 104 0.64 0.88 1.97
CA ILE A 104 1.56 1.85 1.37
C ILE A 104 2.54 1.19 0.39
N CYS A 105 2.84 1.88 -0.71
CA CYS A 105 3.80 1.56 -1.76
C CYS A 105 3.79 0.08 -2.20
N GLY A 106 4.81 -0.69 -1.79
CA GLY A 106 4.96 -2.09 -2.18
C GLY A 106 3.76 -2.96 -1.82
N SER A 107 3.04 -2.64 -0.74
CA SER A 107 1.84 -3.39 -0.39
C SER A 107 0.71 -3.21 -1.41
N LEU A 108 0.49 -2.00 -1.94
CA LEU A 108 -0.46 -1.78 -3.03
C LEU A 108 -0.06 -2.65 -4.23
N GLN A 109 1.22 -2.61 -4.61
CA GLN A 109 1.73 -3.34 -5.77
C GLN A 109 1.53 -4.86 -5.61
N GLU A 110 1.86 -5.42 -4.45
CA GLU A 110 1.73 -6.85 -4.18
C GLU A 110 0.28 -7.30 -4.12
N ILE A 111 -0.60 -6.53 -3.46
CA ILE A 111 -2.02 -6.85 -3.39
C ILE A 111 -2.61 -6.84 -4.80
N MET A 112 -2.27 -5.83 -5.61
CA MET A 112 -2.75 -5.74 -6.99
C MET A 112 -2.20 -6.89 -7.85
N ASP A 113 -0.92 -7.23 -7.73
CA ASP A 113 -0.29 -8.36 -8.42
C ASP A 113 -0.94 -9.70 -8.04
N MET A 114 -1.22 -9.95 -6.75
CA MET A 114 -1.96 -11.13 -6.28
C MET A 114 -3.36 -11.24 -6.88
N LYS A 115 -4.02 -10.12 -7.13
CA LYS A 115 -5.32 -10.07 -7.80
C LYS A 115 -5.18 -10.14 -9.33
N GLY A 116 -3.96 -10.30 -9.84
CA GLY A 116 -3.59 -10.38 -11.25
C GLY A 116 -3.75 -9.07 -12.01
N ILE A 117 -3.66 -7.94 -11.31
CA ILE A 117 -3.54 -6.62 -11.92
C ILE A 117 -2.07 -6.43 -12.28
N GLU A 118 -1.80 -6.04 -13.52
CA GLU A 118 -0.43 -5.85 -13.99
C GLU A 118 0.27 -4.68 -13.27
N ILE A 119 1.50 -4.93 -12.85
CA ILE A 119 2.42 -3.96 -12.26
C ILE A 119 3.52 -3.67 -13.28
N LEU A 120 3.73 -2.39 -13.60
CA LEU A 120 4.73 -1.94 -14.57
C LEU A 120 5.91 -1.29 -13.88
N ASN A 121 7.08 -1.36 -14.52
CA ASN A 121 8.20 -0.49 -14.17
C ASN A 121 7.92 0.93 -14.71
N VAL A 122 8.10 1.94 -13.86
CA VAL A 122 7.82 3.35 -14.18
C VAL A 122 8.65 3.84 -15.38
N VAL A 123 9.85 3.29 -15.56
CA VAL A 123 10.74 3.61 -16.70
C VAL A 123 10.09 3.28 -18.04
N ASN A 124 9.25 2.24 -18.09
CA ASN A 124 8.57 1.81 -19.32
C ASN A 124 7.34 2.68 -19.64
N PHE A 125 6.96 3.60 -18.75
CA PHE A 125 5.73 4.40 -18.87
C PHE A 125 5.99 5.90 -19.03
N ILE A 126 7.14 6.39 -18.57
CA ILE A 126 7.49 7.82 -18.63
C ILE A 126 8.46 8.03 -19.80
N ASN A 127 8.04 8.65 -20.90
CA ASN A 127 8.94 8.95 -22.03
C ASN A 127 9.93 10.11 -21.76
N ASP A 128 9.83 10.77 -20.60
CA ASP A 128 10.69 11.88 -20.19
C ASP A 128 11.85 11.38 -19.33
N GLU A 129 13.05 11.33 -19.91
CA GLU A 129 14.28 10.85 -19.25
C GLU A 129 14.58 11.57 -17.93
N ARG A 130 14.22 12.86 -17.79
CA ARG A 130 14.44 13.60 -16.52
C ARG A 130 13.51 13.10 -15.43
N LYS A 131 12.26 12.79 -15.78
CA LYS A 131 11.29 12.19 -14.87
C LYS A 131 11.64 10.74 -14.57
N GLN A 132 12.12 9.95 -15.54
CA GLN A 132 12.65 8.61 -15.28
C GLN A 132 13.82 8.65 -14.28
N LYS A 133 14.74 9.61 -14.43
CA LYS A 133 15.89 9.79 -13.51
C LYS A 133 15.46 10.19 -12.09
N LEU A 134 14.35 10.92 -11.93
CA LEU A 134 13.75 11.20 -10.61
C LEU A 134 13.08 9.98 -9.96
N TYR A 135 12.66 8.97 -10.73
CA TYR A 135 12.14 7.72 -10.16
C TYR A 135 13.25 6.69 -9.91
N LEU A 136 14.30 6.68 -10.75
CA LEU A 136 15.44 5.75 -10.65
C LEU A 136 16.53 6.22 -9.69
N GLY A 137 16.90 7.50 -9.69
CA GLY A 137 18.03 8.03 -8.92
C GLY A 137 17.83 8.03 -7.40
N PHE A 138 16.59 7.91 -6.93
CA PHE A 138 16.26 7.80 -5.50
C PHE A 138 16.03 6.36 -5.04
N ALA A 139 15.98 5.39 -5.97
CA ALA A 139 15.88 3.98 -5.63
C ALA A 139 17.22 3.42 -5.10
N SER A 140 18.35 4.05 -5.47
CA SER A 140 19.71 3.62 -5.09
C SER A 140 20.21 4.19 -3.76
N ASP A 141 19.73 5.34 -3.30
CA ASP A 141 20.18 5.98 -2.05
C ASP A 141 19.04 6.10 -1.01
N GLN A 142 18.82 4.99 -0.31
CA GLN A 142 17.66 4.74 0.55
C GLN A 142 17.69 5.44 1.91
N GLN A 143 18.65 6.33 2.14
CA GLN A 143 18.72 7.21 3.32
C GLN A 143 18.58 8.69 2.97
N GLN A 144 18.30 9.07 1.72
CA GLN A 144 18.26 10.47 1.38
C GLN A 144 17.16 11.23 2.14
N GLU A 145 17.60 12.29 2.81
CA GLU A 145 16.77 13.22 3.58
C GLU A 145 15.75 13.97 2.71
N ASN A 146 15.81 13.83 1.37
CA ASN A 146 15.07 14.62 0.40
C ASN A 146 14.30 13.74 -0.61
N VAL A 147 13.22 13.08 -0.17
CA VAL A 147 12.25 12.47 -1.10
C VAL A 147 11.44 13.59 -1.76
N PRO A 148 11.35 13.65 -3.11
CA PRO A 148 10.57 14.67 -3.78
C PRO A 148 9.08 14.54 -3.45
N LEU A 149 8.45 15.69 -3.22
CA LEU A 149 7.00 15.79 -3.10
C LEU A 149 6.38 15.81 -4.50
N GLN A 150 5.45 14.89 -4.74
CA GLN A 150 4.68 14.80 -5.97
C GLN A 150 3.26 15.29 -5.75
N GLN A 151 2.76 16.14 -6.64
CA GLN A 151 1.34 16.52 -6.61
C GLN A 151 0.48 15.35 -7.09
N ILE A 152 -0.56 15.04 -6.30
CA ILE A 152 -1.60 14.07 -6.65
C ILE A 152 -2.96 14.78 -6.73
N LYS A 153 -3.83 14.28 -7.60
CA LYS A 153 -5.22 14.68 -7.76
C LYS A 153 -6.13 13.56 -7.26
N ILE A 154 -6.97 13.89 -6.30
CA ILE A 154 -7.90 12.96 -5.65
C ILE A 154 -9.25 13.06 -6.35
N ILE A 155 -9.79 11.90 -6.73
CA ILE A 155 -11.01 11.76 -7.51
C ILE A 155 -12.23 12.18 -6.66
N PRO A 156 -13.13 13.03 -7.18
CA PRO A 156 -14.35 13.41 -6.49
C PRO A 156 -15.20 12.19 -6.10
N ASN A 157 -15.96 12.29 -5.02
CA ASN A 157 -16.86 11.23 -4.50
C ASN A 157 -16.18 9.92 -4.06
N SER A 158 -14.85 9.81 -4.12
CA SER A 158 -14.11 8.72 -3.47
C SER A 158 -14.22 8.81 -1.94
N TYR A 159 -14.00 7.70 -1.24
CA TYR A 159 -13.88 7.72 0.21
C TYR A 159 -12.71 8.60 0.66
N LEU A 160 -11.58 8.55 -0.05
CA LEU A 160 -10.46 9.45 0.19
C LEU A 160 -10.85 10.93 0.08
N ALA A 161 -11.64 11.32 -0.92
CA ALA A 161 -12.14 12.68 -1.06
C ALA A 161 -12.91 13.16 0.17
N LYS A 162 -13.74 12.30 0.78
CA LYS A 162 -14.49 12.63 2.01
C LYS A 162 -13.58 12.95 3.18
N ILE A 163 -12.46 12.23 3.30
CA ILE A 163 -11.49 12.46 4.38
C ILE A 163 -10.80 13.81 4.18
N VAL A 164 -10.31 14.08 2.97
CA VAL A 164 -9.44 15.24 2.70
C VAL A 164 -10.19 16.56 2.54
N ALA A 165 -11.50 16.52 2.22
CA ALA A 165 -12.35 17.69 2.06
C ALA A 165 -12.39 18.61 3.30
N LYS A 166 -12.02 18.09 4.47
CA LYS A 166 -11.88 18.87 5.72
C LYS A 166 -10.75 19.90 5.66
N PHE A 167 -9.75 19.69 4.80
CA PHE A 167 -8.50 20.47 4.77
C PHE A 167 -8.19 21.04 3.38
N LEU A 168 -8.76 20.46 2.32
CA LEU A 168 -8.52 20.86 0.94
C LEU A 168 -9.78 21.43 0.32
N PRO A 169 -9.73 22.63 -0.30
CA PRO A 169 -10.79 23.07 -1.18
C PRO A 169 -10.77 22.23 -2.46
N SER A 170 -11.95 21.89 -2.98
CA SER A 170 -12.08 21.28 -4.29
C SER A 170 -11.94 22.34 -5.40
N ASP A 171 -11.47 21.92 -6.57
CA ASP A 171 -11.53 22.75 -7.77
C ASP A 171 -12.96 22.82 -8.36
N LYS A 172 -13.12 23.52 -9.49
CA LYS A 172 -14.41 23.68 -10.18
C LYS A 172 -15.08 22.37 -10.60
N ASN A 173 -14.30 21.30 -10.72
CA ASN A 173 -14.75 19.96 -11.12
C ASN A 173 -14.86 19.01 -9.91
N GLY A 174 -14.72 19.52 -8.68
CA GLY A 174 -14.79 18.74 -7.45
C GLY A 174 -13.51 17.99 -7.08
N TRP A 175 -12.40 18.17 -7.81
CA TRP A 175 -11.15 17.46 -7.53
C TRP A 175 -10.36 18.12 -6.42
N PHE A 176 -9.66 17.33 -5.62
CA PHE A 176 -8.74 17.84 -4.60
C PHE A 176 -7.30 17.62 -5.03
N SER A 177 -6.40 18.52 -4.65
CA SER A 177 -4.97 18.38 -4.93
C SER A 177 -4.15 18.50 -3.66
N THR A 178 -3.18 17.60 -3.49
CA THR A 178 -2.24 17.62 -2.36
C THR A 178 -0.87 17.12 -2.82
N CYS A 179 0.16 17.25 -1.99
CA CYS A 179 1.52 16.83 -2.31
C CYS A 179 1.97 15.71 -1.36
N VAL A 180 2.49 14.61 -1.91
CA VAL A 180 2.89 13.45 -1.13
C VAL A 180 4.29 12.98 -1.54
N PRO A 181 5.15 12.56 -0.60
CA PRO A 181 6.45 11.98 -0.91
C PRO A 181 6.32 10.77 -1.84
N SER A 182 7.06 10.74 -2.95
CA SER A 182 6.96 9.67 -3.95
C SER A 182 8.34 9.24 -4.45
N VAL A 183 8.64 7.95 -4.29
CA VAL A 183 9.83 7.26 -4.84
C VAL A 183 9.44 5.80 -5.11
N CYS A 184 9.01 5.51 -6.33
CA CYS A 184 8.59 4.16 -6.70
C CYS A 184 9.12 3.80 -8.08
N SER A 185 9.78 2.65 -8.21
CA SER A 185 10.19 2.11 -9.50
C SER A 185 9.09 1.31 -10.19
N ARG A 186 8.03 0.94 -9.46
CA ARG A 186 6.92 0.11 -9.96
C ARG A 186 5.57 0.71 -9.61
N VAL A 187 4.60 0.60 -10.52
CA VAL A 187 3.26 1.18 -10.39
C VAL A 187 2.18 0.24 -10.94
N VAL A 188 0.96 0.42 -10.46
CA VAL A 188 -0.22 -0.26 -11.00
C VAL A 188 -0.53 0.27 -12.41
N SER A 189 -0.63 -0.61 -13.40
CA SER A 189 -0.91 -0.24 -14.79
C SER A 189 -2.32 0.35 -14.93
N ASN A 190 -2.40 1.58 -15.46
CA ASN A 190 -3.64 2.33 -15.68
C ASN A 190 -4.27 2.07 -17.06
N THR A 191 -4.13 0.86 -17.59
CA THR A 191 -4.79 0.46 -18.84
C THR A 191 -6.30 0.27 -18.64
N PHE A 192 -7.08 0.40 -19.70
CA PHE A 192 -8.53 0.16 -19.64
C PHE A 192 -8.86 -1.26 -19.12
N LYS A 193 -8.10 -2.27 -19.57
CA LYS A 193 -8.24 -3.67 -19.14
C LYS A 193 -8.05 -3.81 -17.63
N ASN A 194 -7.02 -3.19 -17.07
CA ASN A 194 -6.76 -3.25 -15.63
C ASN A 194 -7.78 -2.48 -14.82
N ARG A 195 -8.20 -1.29 -15.27
CA ARG A 195 -9.27 -0.54 -14.60
C ARG A 195 -10.56 -1.34 -14.51
N ARG A 196 -10.97 -1.97 -15.60
CA ARG A 196 -12.15 -2.86 -15.60
C ARG A 196 -11.97 -4.03 -14.64
N LYS A 197 -10.76 -4.62 -14.57
CA LYS A 197 -10.47 -5.71 -13.64
C LYS A 197 -10.50 -5.25 -12.18
N LEU A 198 -9.96 -4.07 -11.86
CA LEU A 198 -10.05 -3.46 -10.53
C LEU A 198 -11.52 -3.28 -10.11
N GLU A 199 -12.34 -2.70 -10.99
CA GLU A 199 -13.77 -2.48 -10.74
C GLU A 199 -14.52 -3.79 -10.49
N LEU A 200 -14.28 -4.82 -11.31
CA LEU A 200 -14.87 -6.16 -11.14
C LEU A 200 -14.48 -6.82 -9.81
N LEU A 201 -13.30 -6.50 -9.29
CA LEU A 201 -12.81 -6.99 -8.00
C LEU A 201 -13.31 -6.13 -6.82
N GLY A 202 -14.08 -5.06 -7.09
CA GLY A 202 -14.61 -4.16 -6.07
C GLY A 202 -13.63 -3.07 -5.63
N TYR A 203 -12.58 -2.80 -6.41
CA TYR A 203 -11.65 -1.69 -6.18
C TYR A 203 -12.02 -0.48 -7.04
N LYS A 204 -11.76 0.72 -6.53
CA LYS A 204 -11.91 1.98 -7.25
C LYS A 204 -10.62 2.77 -7.17
N VAL A 205 -10.22 3.40 -8.28
CA VAL A 205 -9.13 4.36 -8.23
C VAL A 205 -9.61 5.58 -7.44
N ALA A 206 -8.75 6.09 -6.53
CA ALA A 206 -9.06 7.23 -5.67
C ALA A 206 -8.14 8.45 -5.94
N ALA A 207 -6.96 8.25 -6.52
CA ALA A 207 -6.07 9.36 -6.89
C ALA A 207 -5.17 9.03 -8.07
N PHE A 208 -4.76 10.08 -8.80
CA PHE A 208 -3.75 10.03 -9.86
C PHE A 208 -2.68 11.08 -9.64
N SER A 209 -1.49 10.86 -10.16
CA SER A 209 -0.50 11.93 -10.35
C SER A 209 -0.63 12.56 -11.74
N SER A 210 0.08 13.67 -11.96
CA SER A 210 0.01 14.45 -13.21
C SER A 210 0.46 13.70 -14.47
N ASN A 211 1.23 12.62 -14.32
CA ASN A 211 1.64 11.73 -15.42
C ASN A 211 0.64 10.58 -15.65
N GLY A 212 -0.50 10.54 -14.94
CA GLY A 212 -1.54 9.52 -15.12
C GLY A 212 -1.28 8.20 -14.38
N VAL A 213 -0.28 8.13 -13.51
CA VAL A 213 -0.07 6.99 -12.61
C VAL A 213 -1.17 6.96 -11.55
N ILE A 214 -1.63 5.74 -11.21
CA ILE A 214 -2.57 5.52 -10.10
C ILE A 214 -1.80 5.67 -8.79
N GLU A 215 -2.24 6.61 -7.95
CA GLU A 215 -1.57 6.97 -6.71
C GLU A 215 -2.28 6.46 -5.46
N ALA A 216 -3.60 6.23 -5.57
CA ALA A 216 -4.38 5.61 -4.52
C ALA A 216 -5.53 4.77 -5.10
N ILE A 217 -5.83 3.67 -4.43
CA ILE A 217 -6.97 2.80 -4.70
C ILE A 217 -7.72 2.60 -3.38
N GLU A 218 -9.05 2.53 -3.46
CA GLU A 218 -9.93 2.12 -2.36
C GLU A 218 -10.61 0.78 -2.68
N ASP A 219 -10.81 -0.07 -1.67
CA ASP A 219 -11.62 -1.28 -1.83
C ASP A 219 -13.10 -1.07 -1.45
N LYS A 220 -13.91 -2.11 -1.62
CA LYS A 220 -15.34 -2.13 -1.28
C LYS A 220 -15.66 -1.84 0.19
N HIS A 221 -14.68 -1.98 1.08
CA HIS A 221 -14.79 -1.73 2.53
C HIS A 221 -14.23 -0.35 2.92
N GLY A 222 -13.84 0.47 1.94
CA GLY A 222 -13.24 1.78 2.15
C GLY A 222 -11.79 1.73 2.63
N ASN A 223 -11.12 0.58 2.60
CA ASN A 223 -9.69 0.51 2.88
C ASN A 223 -8.92 1.23 1.78
N ILE A 224 -7.83 1.91 2.12
CA ILE A 224 -7.08 2.75 1.18
C ILE A 224 -5.67 2.21 1.02
N PHE A 225 -5.21 2.18 -0.22
CA PHE A 225 -3.89 1.72 -0.62
C PHE A 225 -3.20 2.81 -1.41
N PHE A 226 -2.06 3.29 -0.93
CA PHE A 226 -1.27 4.34 -1.57
C PHE A 226 -0.07 3.77 -2.33
N GLN A 227 0.24 4.35 -3.48
CA GLN A 227 1.49 4.12 -4.19
C GLN A 227 2.64 4.93 -3.58
N ASN A 228 2.35 6.18 -3.21
CA ASN A 228 3.26 7.12 -2.54
C ASN A 228 3.40 6.83 -1.02
N TYR A 229 4.18 7.66 -0.32
CA TYR A 229 4.52 7.50 1.10
C TYR A 229 3.94 8.64 1.97
N PRO A 230 2.62 8.70 2.17
CA PRO A 230 2.00 9.74 2.98
C PRO A 230 2.49 9.70 4.43
N GLU A 231 2.80 8.54 4.98
CA GLU A 231 3.35 8.36 6.33
C GLU A 231 4.65 9.14 6.57
N ALA A 232 5.46 9.37 5.52
CA ALA A 232 6.70 10.12 5.63
C ALA A 232 6.46 11.60 6.01
N LEU A 233 5.29 12.17 5.70
CA LEU A 233 4.93 13.54 6.11
C LEU A 233 4.69 13.68 7.62
N ILE A 234 4.23 12.60 8.28
CA ILE A 234 3.99 12.59 9.73
C ILE A 234 5.29 12.29 10.48
N VAL A 235 6.08 11.33 10.00
CA VAL A 235 7.29 10.88 10.70
C VAL A 235 8.41 11.94 10.62
N LYS A 236 8.42 12.76 9.56
CA LYS A 236 9.48 13.74 9.27
C LYS A 236 8.97 15.19 9.26
N SER A 237 7.89 15.47 10.00
CA SER A 237 7.22 16.79 10.05
C SER A 237 8.18 17.95 10.32
N ASP A 238 9.27 17.70 11.05
CA ASP A 238 10.19 18.74 11.52
C ASP A 238 11.29 19.09 10.52
N ARG A 239 11.44 18.37 9.39
CA ARG A 239 12.68 18.47 8.56
C ARG A 239 12.53 18.58 7.04
N ARG A 240 11.35 18.70 6.43
CA ARG A 240 11.28 18.60 4.94
C ARG A 240 10.20 19.45 4.28
N CYS A 241 10.57 20.61 3.73
CA CYS A 241 9.79 21.33 2.72
C CYS A 241 10.70 22.16 1.79
N TYR A 242 11.80 21.59 1.26
CA TYR A 242 12.78 22.37 0.49
C TYR A 242 12.34 22.75 -0.95
N SER A 243 11.17 22.29 -1.41
CA SER A 243 10.66 22.56 -2.78
C SER A 243 9.23 23.10 -2.88
N LEU A 244 8.48 23.14 -1.78
CA LEU A 244 7.11 23.65 -1.72
C LEU A 244 7.01 24.75 -0.68
N SER A 245 6.05 25.66 -0.82
CA SER A 245 5.77 26.63 0.23
C SER A 245 5.48 25.90 1.53
N TYR A 246 5.99 26.43 2.66
CA TYR A 246 5.73 25.89 3.99
C TYR A 246 4.23 25.59 4.22
N LYS A 247 3.36 26.45 3.69
CA LYS A 247 1.90 26.29 3.71
C LYS A 247 1.42 25.01 2.98
N ALA A 248 1.90 24.73 1.78
CA ALA A 248 1.50 23.54 1.02
C ALA A 248 1.94 22.24 1.72
N CYS A 249 3.14 22.26 2.29
CA CYS A 249 3.70 21.18 3.07
C CYS A 249 2.87 20.92 4.35
N TYR A 250 2.58 21.98 5.10
CA TYR A 250 1.74 21.92 6.31
C TYR A 250 0.34 21.37 6.01
N ILE A 251 -0.32 21.86 4.97
CA ILE A 251 -1.64 21.35 4.54
C ILE A 251 -1.54 19.87 4.16
N SER A 252 -0.49 19.46 3.44
CA SER A 252 -0.29 18.06 3.06
C SER A 252 -0.12 17.16 4.29
N THR A 253 0.62 17.63 5.32
CA THR A 253 0.75 16.93 6.60
C THR A 253 -0.60 16.82 7.32
N LEU A 254 -1.41 17.87 7.37
CA LEU A 254 -2.76 17.82 7.95
C LEU A 254 -3.67 16.81 7.23
N VAL A 255 -3.60 16.78 5.89
CA VAL A 255 -4.33 15.82 5.06
C VAL A 255 -3.89 14.38 5.40
N THR A 256 -2.59 14.13 5.51
CA THR A 256 -2.09 12.81 5.93
C THR A 256 -2.56 12.46 7.34
N MET A 257 -2.49 13.39 8.29
CA MET A 257 -2.98 13.17 9.65
C MET A 257 -4.47 12.81 9.64
N ALA A 258 -5.27 13.43 8.77
CA ALA A 258 -6.68 13.11 8.60
C ALA A 258 -6.89 11.67 8.10
N ILE A 259 -6.10 11.24 7.11
CA ILE A 259 -6.13 9.87 6.55
C ILE A 259 -5.75 8.84 7.62
N ILE A 260 -4.68 9.09 8.38
CA ILE A 260 -4.27 8.20 9.46
C ILE A 260 -5.31 8.17 10.58
N ASN A 261 -5.85 9.33 10.97
CA ASN A 261 -6.88 9.42 12.00
C ASN A 261 -8.15 8.67 11.58
N ASP A 262 -8.57 8.83 10.33
CA ASP A 262 -9.69 8.08 9.76
C ASP A 262 -9.43 6.57 9.82
N PHE A 263 -8.28 6.11 9.32
CA PHE A 263 -7.89 4.71 9.41
C PHE A 263 -7.95 4.19 10.84
N LEU A 264 -7.40 4.91 11.82
CA LEU A 264 -7.37 4.46 13.21
C LEU A 264 -8.75 4.44 13.87
N HIS A 265 -9.60 5.43 13.62
CA HIS A 265 -10.82 5.68 14.40
C HIS A 265 -12.13 5.46 13.66
N ARG A 266 -12.09 5.02 12.39
CA ARG A 266 -13.30 4.67 11.63
C ARG A 266 -14.12 3.58 12.33
N VAL A 267 -15.42 3.80 12.44
CA VAL A 267 -16.39 2.86 13.04
C VAL A 267 -16.88 1.88 12.00
#